data_AF-R7PYZ0-F1
#
_entry.id   AF-R7PYZ0-F1
#
_cell.length_a   1.000
_cell.length_b   1.000
_cell.length_c   1.000
_cell.angle_alpha   90.00
_cell.angle_beta   90.00
_cell.angle_gamma   90.00
#
_symmetry.space_group_name_H-M   'P 1'
#
loop_
_entity.id
_entity.type
_entity.pdbx_description
1 polymer ?
#
loop_
_entity_poly.entity_id
_entity_poly.type
_entity_poly.pdbx_seq_one_letter_code
_entity_poly.pdbx_strand_id
1 'polypeptide(L)'
;MISSDDQKYTIPILNSKQDPYPVSDIKGIVEGIPENAAVIVDDLWYDSYGTQVAGEVLSELYWRGNVVASMTDIGTFLDNSSFEFAAYVESADLYAAYHDPVTGRNSFCNIVSGSEDLSMEKFREWVRESISHDAEEQGVMSNDCSQTCAQWGEENSSYLYRHYDGYGWMNVNTDYFALNEDNHQYNYFYTHYCIQSVPDDGCSTADLNVYTKLGEECRILDYAPTTSSGTSTAGVDLGVSSDGVISANISWSYSVSDVEVIDRSNFGTNEFRINHDLNEDSNVGSNTFMAEPGKIVRIDCSAGNLSGSYIGTDHYEINFCKKVHKWPFSTKKEYAGFSEDLKVYCYSDRHDVSIYLNGAEAYAPGGIPDVPADESFSKRVSDGGYVEVEDYGYLKNGYIMAGFSTNMSAVTPEFIRGSAVKIDSDMDLYMIWVRE
;
A
#
# COMPACT_ATOMS: atom_id res chain seq x y z
N MET A 1 5.60 36.72 8.55
CA MET A 1 5.37 36.12 9.88
C MET A 1 4.71 34.80 9.59
N ILE A 2 5.48 33.73 9.69
CA ILE A 2 4.99 32.36 9.58
C ILE A 2 4.18 32.09 10.85
N SER A 3 2.98 31.54 10.72
CA SER A 3 2.06 31.40 11.85
C SER A 3 2.58 30.34 12.84
N SER A 4 2.15 30.37 14.10
CA SER A 4 2.64 29.44 15.13
C SER A 4 2.30 27.97 14.85
N ASP A 5 1.39 27.67 13.93
CA ASP A 5 1.05 26.30 13.53
C ASP A 5 2.02 25.73 12.47
N ASP A 6 2.69 26.59 11.71
CA ASP A 6 3.70 26.18 10.71
C ASP A 6 5.03 25.73 11.34
N GLN A 7 5.23 25.89 12.66
CA GLN A 7 6.41 25.40 13.37
C GLN A 7 6.34 23.91 13.74
N LYS A 8 5.15 23.28 13.70
CA LYS A 8 5.01 21.84 13.99
C LYS A 8 5.52 20.93 12.87
N TYR A 9 5.49 21.41 11.63
CA TYR A 9 5.93 20.66 10.45
C TYR A 9 7.26 21.21 9.96
N THR A 10 8.31 21.01 10.74
CA THR A 10 9.65 21.23 10.22
C THR A 10 9.96 20.05 9.31
N ILE A 11 10.25 20.29 8.03
CA ILE A 11 10.76 19.27 7.09
C ILE A 11 12.28 19.31 7.22
N PRO A 12 12.92 18.48 8.06
CA PRO A 12 14.34 18.29 7.98
C PRO A 12 14.67 17.69 6.61
N ILE A 13 15.26 18.50 5.74
CA ILE A 13 15.92 17.99 4.55
C ILE A 13 17.23 17.39 5.04
N LEU A 14 17.34 16.06 5.05
CA LEU A 14 18.60 15.37 5.30
C LEU A 14 19.48 15.54 4.05
N ASN A 15 20.12 16.72 3.96
CA ASN A 15 21.07 16.99 2.90
C ASN A 15 22.47 16.73 3.43
N SER A 16 23.35 16.16 2.61
CA SER A 16 24.79 15.87 2.88
C SER A 16 25.62 17.04 3.44
N LYS A 17 25.05 18.25 3.56
CA LYS A 17 25.68 19.47 4.06
C LYS A 17 25.47 19.75 5.55
N GLN A 18 24.67 18.97 6.27
CA GLN A 18 24.63 19.01 7.74
C GLN A 18 25.40 17.81 8.29
N ASP A 19 26.25 18.06 9.29
CA ASP A 19 27.38 17.23 9.72
C ASP A 19 27.16 15.70 9.65
N PRO A 20 28.16 14.93 9.17
CA PRO A 20 28.08 13.48 9.15
C PRO A 20 28.02 12.97 10.59
N TYR A 21 26.83 12.54 11.02
CA TYR A 21 26.72 11.62 12.14
C TYR A 21 27.66 10.44 11.84
N PRO A 22 28.59 10.08 12.74
CA PRO A 22 29.48 8.97 12.49
C PRO A 22 28.64 7.72 12.15
N VAL A 23 29.00 7.07 11.04
CA VAL A 23 28.30 6.02 10.27
C VAL A 23 27.92 4.76 11.09
N SER A 24 28.13 4.77 12.41
CA SER A 24 27.83 3.67 13.33
C SER A 24 26.65 3.91 14.27
N ASP A 25 25.99 5.07 14.23
CA ASP A 25 24.94 5.42 15.19
C ASP A 25 23.60 5.74 14.50
N ILE A 26 23.02 4.73 13.84
CA ILE A 26 21.66 4.77 13.24
C ILE A 26 20.65 5.35 14.22
N LYS A 27 20.70 4.85 15.46
CA LYS A 27 19.86 5.29 16.56
C LYS A 27 19.99 6.79 16.83
N GLY A 28 21.22 7.31 16.87
CA GLY A 28 21.47 8.74 17.02
C GLY A 28 20.90 9.60 15.88
N ILE A 29 20.91 9.08 14.64
CA ILE A 29 20.30 9.77 13.48
C ILE A 29 18.78 9.82 13.64
N VAL A 30 18.15 8.67 13.93
CA VAL A 30 16.70 8.54 14.06
C VAL A 30 16.18 9.35 15.25
N GLU A 31 16.81 9.25 16.43
CA GLU A 31 16.44 10.01 17.63
C GLU A 31 16.64 11.53 17.45
N GLY A 32 17.54 11.95 16.56
CA GLY A 32 17.76 13.36 16.20
C GLY A 32 16.62 13.97 15.38
N ILE A 33 15.79 13.14 14.75
CA ILE A 33 14.63 13.57 13.96
C ILE A 33 13.38 13.56 14.84
N PRO A 34 12.61 14.67 14.90
CA PRO A 34 11.35 14.70 15.64
C PRO A 34 10.35 13.66 15.12
N GLU A 35 9.52 13.13 16.02
CA GLU A 35 8.37 12.27 15.64
C GLU A 35 7.40 13.07 14.75
N ASN A 36 6.79 12.38 13.79
CA ASN A 36 5.86 12.96 12.83
C ASN A 36 6.50 14.09 11.97
N ALA A 37 7.83 14.12 11.86
CA ALA A 37 8.50 14.96 10.89
C ALA A 37 8.54 14.28 9.51
N ALA A 38 8.55 15.07 8.45
CA ALA A 38 8.78 14.59 7.10
C ALA A 38 10.26 14.74 6.71
N VAL A 39 10.84 13.68 6.18
CA VAL A 39 12.23 13.59 5.73
C VAL A 39 12.24 13.42 4.21
N ILE A 40 12.97 14.30 3.52
CA ILE A 40 13.20 14.17 2.07
C ILE A 40 14.63 13.70 1.87
N VAL A 41 14.75 12.56 1.18
CA VAL A 41 16.00 11.90 0.84
C VAL A 41 16.46 12.37 -0.55
N ASP A 42 17.76 12.56 -0.72
CA ASP A 42 18.39 12.80 -2.02
C ASP A 42 19.49 11.76 -2.30
N ASP A 43 19.85 11.58 -3.58
CA ASP A 43 20.85 10.61 -4.03
C ASP A 43 22.22 10.78 -3.32
N LEU A 44 22.56 12.02 -2.97
CA LEU A 44 23.82 12.35 -2.29
C LEU A 44 23.85 11.83 -0.85
N TRP A 45 22.69 11.71 -0.20
CA TRP A 45 22.57 11.13 1.12
C TRP A 45 22.81 9.61 1.09
N TYR A 46 22.17 8.87 0.18
CA TYR A 46 22.37 7.42 0.01
C TYR A 46 23.84 7.06 -0.23
N ASP A 47 24.51 7.78 -1.14
CA ASP A 47 25.93 7.56 -1.47
C ASP A 47 26.87 7.80 -0.27
N SER A 48 26.46 8.62 0.69
CA SER A 48 27.28 9.00 1.85
C SER A 48 27.28 7.97 2.98
N TYR A 49 26.22 7.17 3.12
CA TYR A 49 26.06 6.16 4.17
C TYR A 49 26.14 4.72 3.66
N GLY A 50 25.93 4.49 2.35
CA GLY A 50 25.81 3.17 1.74
C GLY A 50 24.40 2.61 1.89
N THR A 51 23.96 1.84 0.90
CA THR A 51 22.57 1.38 0.73
C THR A 51 21.98 0.67 1.95
N GLN A 52 22.77 -0.17 2.64
CA GLN A 52 22.29 -0.92 3.80
C GLN A 52 21.96 -0.01 4.99
N VAL A 53 22.89 0.86 5.40
CA VAL A 53 22.70 1.76 6.56
C VAL A 53 21.59 2.77 6.27
N ALA A 54 21.55 3.29 5.04
CA ALA A 54 20.48 4.17 4.59
C ALA A 54 19.12 3.47 4.66
N GLY A 55 19.03 2.22 4.20
CA GLY A 55 17.80 1.42 4.29
C GLY A 55 17.32 1.20 5.72
N GLU A 56 18.23 0.88 6.64
CA GLU A 56 17.91 0.69 8.07
C GLU A 56 17.38 1.99 8.72
N VAL A 57 18.01 3.14 8.45
CA VAL A 57 17.53 4.45 8.96
C VAL A 57 16.14 4.78 8.43
N LEU A 58 15.90 4.61 7.13
CA LEU A 58 14.61 4.95 6.53
C LEU A 58 13.50 4.02 7.00
N SER A 59 13.81 2.74 7.22
CA SER A 59 12.91 1.77 7.82
C SER A 59 12.52 2.18 9.24
N GLU A 60 13.50 2.49 10.10
CA GLU A 60 13.20 2.93 11.48
C GLU A 60 12.38 4.22 11.52
N LEU A 61 12.63 5.16 10.61
CA LEU A 61 11.82 6.39 10.49
C LEU A 61 10.39 6.08 10.05
N TYR A 62 10.22 5.25 9.03
CA TYR A 62 8.92 4.83 8.54
C TYR A 62 8.07 4.21 9.66
N TRP A 63 8.59 3.19 10.34
CA TRP A 63 7.90 2.49 11.43
C TRP A 63 7.66 3.36 12.67
N ARG A 64 8.44 4.43 12.86
CA ARG A 64 8.24 5.40 13.94
C ARG A 64 7.12 6.41 13.65
N GLY A 65 6.55 6.41 12.45
CA GLY A 65 5.55 7.41 12.04
C GLY A 65 6.15 8.69 11.48
N ASN A 66 7.38 8.64 10.95
CA ASN A 66 7.91 9.71 10.13
C ASN A 66 7.52 9.52 8.66
N VAL A 67 7.28 10.62 7.95
CA VAL A 67 7.11 10.58 6.50
C VAL A 67 8.48 10.48 5.85
N VAL A 68 8.67 9.52 4.96
CA VAL A 68 9.87 9.37 4.13
C VAL A 68 9.52 9.73 2.70
N ALA A 69 10.27 10.64 2.08
CA ALA A 69 10.03 11.09 0.71
C ALA A 69 11.30 11.09 -0.12
N SER A 70 11.17 10.91 -1.43
CA SER A 70 12.26 10.99 -2.40
C SER A 70 11.82 11.76 -3.64
N MET A 71 12.73 12.57 -4.17
CA MET A 71 12.51 13.31 -5.42
C MET A 71 12.91 12.43 -6.59
N THR A 72 11.98 12.11 -7.48
CA THR A 72 12.19 11.36 -8.74
C THR A 72 12.80 9.95 -8.64
N ASP A 73 13.29 9.51 -7.48
CA ASP A 73 13.88 8.18 -7.28
C ASP A 73 12.93 7.25 -6.51
N ILE A 74 12.29 6.35 -7.25
CA ILE A 74 11.48 5.26 -6.69
C ILE A 74 12.34 4.14 -6.08
N GLY A 75 13.62 4.04 -6.45
CA GLY A 75 14.55 3.03 -5.93
C GLY A 75 14.70 3.08 -4.41
N THR A 76 14.62 4.28 -3.84
CA THR A 76 14.52 4.53 -2.39
C THR A 76 13.54 3.58 -1.67
N PHE A 77 12.39 3.29 -2.29
CA PHE A 77 11.34 2.46 -1.70
C PHE A 77 11.39 1.01 -2.19
N LEU A 78 11.78 0.77 -3.45
CA LEU A 78 11.79 -0.59 -4.03
C LEU A 78 13.01 -1.42 -3.65
N ASP A 79 14.15 -0.77 -3.38
CA ASP A 79 15.39 -1.47 -2.99
C ASP A 79 15.44 -1.78 -1.48
N ASN A 80 14.48 -1.26 -0.70
CA ASN A 80 14.39 -1.48 0.73
C ASN A 80 13.19 -2.37 1.06
N SER A 81 13.46 -3.61 1.46
CA SER A 81 12.43 -4.61 1.79
C SER A 81 11.57 -4.25 3.00
N SER A 82 11.86 -3.17 3.71
CA SER A 82 11.10 -2.75 4.89
C SER A 82 9.80 -2.01 4.58
N PHE A 83 9.60 -1.56 3.33
CA PHE A 83 8.34 -0.95 2.92
C PHE A 83 7.39 -2.07 2.46
N GLU A 84 6.43 -2.41 3.32
CA GLU A 84 5.43 -3.47 3.07
C GLU A 84 4.34 -3.06 2.06
N PHE A 85 4.33 -1.79 1.67
CA PHE A 85 3.43 -1.27 0.66
C PHE A 85 4.12 -0.21 -0.19
N ALA A 86 4.05 -0.39 -1.51
CA ALA A 86 4.45 0.60 -2.49
C ALA A 86 3.44 0.64 -3.63
N ALA A 87 2.97 1.83 -3.97
CA ALA A 87 2.10 2.04 -5.11
C ALA A 87 2.58 3.27 -5.87
N TYR A 88 3.16 3.08 -7.06
CA TYR A 88 3.92 4.13 -7.72
C TYR A 88 3.58 4.34 -9.19
N VAL A 89 3.74 5.58 -9.65
CA VAL A 89 3.70 5.97 -11.06
C VAL A 89 5.10 6.37 -11.49
N GLU A 90 5.66 5.71 -12.52
CA GLU A 90 7.06 5.94 -12.96
C GLU A 90 7.39 7.39 -13.33
N SER A 91 6.38 8.16 -13.72
CA SER A 91 6.51 9.54 -14.16
C SER A 91 6.53 10.56 -13.02
N ALA A 92 6.42 10.14 -11.76
CA ALA A 92 6.25 11.05 -10.64
C ALA A 92 7.50 11.88 -10.33
N ASP A 93 7.24 13.14 -9.97
CA ASP A 93 8.26 14.10 -9.56
C ASP A 93 8.68 13.85 -8.09
N LEU A 94 7.77 13.31 -7.28
CA LEU A 94 7.97 13.01 -5.86
C LEU A 94 7.23 11.74 -5.47
N TYR A 95 7.91 10.90 -4.69
CA TYR A 95 7.36 9.73 -4.01
C TYR A 95 7.45 9.92 -2.50
N ALA A 96 6.45 9.48 -1.75
CA ALA A 96 6.51 9.49 -0.30
C ALA A 96 5.77 8.30 0.30
N ALA A 97 6.27 7.80 1.43
CA ALA A 97 5.67 6.74 2.21
C ALA A 97 5.48 7.19 3.66
N TYR A 98 4.41 6.71 4.27
CA TYR A 98 4.07 6.95 5.67
C TYR A 98 3.43 5.69 6.25
N HIS A 99 3.83 5.32 7.46
CA HIS A 99 3.16 4.32 8.27
C HIS A 99 2.59 5.01 9.50
N ASP A 100 1.31 4.79 9.77
CA ASP A 100 0.71 5.22 11.01
C ASP A 100 0.91 4.14 12.09
N PRO A 101 1.76 4.36 13.11
CA PRO A 101 2.03 3.38 14.16
C PRO A 101 0.83 3.14 15.09
N VAL A 102 -0.24 3.93 14.98
CA VAL A 102 -1.46 3.79 15.80
C VAL A 102 -2.46 2.85 15.14
N THR A 103 -2.71 3.03 13.85
CA THR A 103 -3.71 2.23 13.09
C THR A 103 -3.10 1.08 12.30
N GLY A 104 -1.78 1.09 12.09
CA GLY A 104 -1.08 0.17 11.20
C GLY A 104 -1.15 0.56 9.71
N ARG A 105 -1.96 1.57 9.36
CA ARG A 105 -2.17 2.00 7.97
C ARG A 105 -0.86 2.38 7.29
N ASN A 106 -0.63 1.81 6.12
CA ASN A 106 0.44 2.25 5.23
C ASN A 106 -0.13 3.19 4.16
N SER A 107 0.60 4.25 3.83
CA SER A 107 0.20 5.22 2.82
C SER A 107 1.36 5.53 1.89
N PHE A 108 1.06 5.58 0.59
CA PHE A 108 2.06 5.87 -0.45
C PHE A 108 1.56 6.96 -1.39
N CYS A 109 2.34 8.00 -1.60
CA CYS A 109 1.94 9.20 -2.34
C CYS A 109 2.84 9.43 -3.56
N ASN A 110 2.19 9.76 -4.67
CA ASN A 110 2.77 10.08 -5.96
C ASN A 110 2.33 11.48 -6.37
N ILE A 111 3.28 12.33 -6.74
CA ILE A 111 2.96 13.67 -7.23
C ILE A 111 3.58 13.87 -8.59
N VAL A 112 2.74 14.21 -9.56
CA VAL A 112 3.13 14.36 -10.97
C VAL A 112 2.60 15.70 -11.48
N SER A 113 3.35 16.77 -11.23
CA SER A 113 2.90 18.13 -11.49
C SER A 113 3.69 18.80 -12.63
N GLY A 114 4.88 18.29 -12.95
CA GLY A 114 5.83 18.93 -13.85
C GLY A 114 6.47 20.20 -13.28
N SER A 115 6.28 20.48 -11.99
CA SER A 115 6.79 21.66 -11.28
C SER A 115 7.21 21.30 -9.86
N GLU A 116 8.49 21.45 -9.54
CA GLU A 116 9.00 21.18 -8.18
C GLU A 116 8.25 21.97 -7.09
N ASP A 117 7.95 23.25 -7.34
CA ASP A 117 7.21 24.10 -6.39
C ASP A 117 5.80 23.55 -6.12
N LEU A 118 5.08 23.17 -7.18
CA LEU A 118 3.72 22.62 -7.06
C LEU A 118 3.75 21.22 -6.43
N SER A 119 4.76 20.41 -6.74
CA SER A 119 4.96 19.11 -6.12
C SER A 119 5.21 19.24 -4.62
N MET A 120 6.03 20.20 -4.21
CA MET A 120 6.32 20.47 -2.80
C MET A 120 5.12 21.08 -2.05
N GLU A 121 4.29 21.88 -2.71
CA GLU A 121 3.03 22.35 -2.14
C GLU A 121 2.09 21.18 -1.83
N LYS A 122 1.86 20.30 -2.83
CA LYS A 122 1.00 19.12 -2.68
C LYS A 122 1.53 18.13 -1.66
N PHE A 123 2.85 17.91 -1.63
CA PHE A 123 3.50 17.08 -0.63
C PHE A 123 3.22 17.57 0.79
N ARG A 124 3.31 18.88 1.03
CA ARG A 124 3.01 19.47 2.35
C ARG A 124 1.55 19.35 2.74
N GLU A 125 0.64 19.42 1.78
CA GLU A 125 -0.80 19.19 2.02
C GLU A 125 -1.03 17.74 2.45
N TRP A 126 -0.51 16.78 1.69
CA TRP A 126 -0.61 15.36 1.99
C TRP A 126 0.01 15.02 3.35
N VAL A 127 1.24 15.48 3.65
CA VAL A 127 1.89 15.28 4.96
C VAL A 127 1.02 15.79 6.11
N ARG A 128 0.38 16.95 5.95
CA ARG A 128 -0.52 17.50 6.96
C ARG A 128 -1.73 16.60 7.15
N GLU A 129 -2.35 16.14 6.07
CA GLU A 129 -3.54 15.27 6.13
C GLU A 129 -3.22 13.90 6.73
N SER A 130 -2.14 13.25 6.29
CA SER A 130 -1.73 11.93 6.77
C SER A 130 -1.40 11.91 8.25
N ILE A 131 -0.76 12.97 8.77
CA ILE A 131 -0.40 13.07 10.20
C ILE A 131 -1.57 13.61 11.05
N SER A 132 -2.50 14.37 10.46
CA SER A 132 -3.60 15.02 11.21
C SER A 132 -4.88 14.21 11.30
N HIS A 133 -5.13 13.25 10.40
CA HIS A 133 -6.28 12.34 10.45
C HIS A 133 -6.43 11.66 11.82
N ASP A 134 -5.33 11.55 12.57
CA ASP A 134 -5.24 10.71 13.77
C ASP A 134 -5.55 11.47 15.08
N ALA A 135 -5.86 12.78 15.01
CA ALA A 135 -6.33 13.50 16.20
C ALA A 135 -7.84 13.31 16.47
N GLU A 136 -8.64 12.91 15.47
CA GLU A 136 -10.12 12.95 15.56
C GLU A 136 -10.83 11.60 15.29
N GLU A 137 -10.27 10.66 14.52
CA GLU A 137 -10.93 9.38 14.24
C GLU A 137 -10.42 8.21 15.10
N GLN A 138 -10.90 8.14 16.35
CA GLN A 138 -11.03 6.86 17.06
C GLN A 138 -12.23 6.06 16.54
N GLY A 139 -12.31 5.89 15.22
CA GLY A 139 -13.27 5.02 14.55
C GLY A 139 -12.85 3.57 14.73
N VAL A 140 -12.92 3.06 15.97
CA VAL A 140 -12.70 1.64 16.26
C VAL A 140 -13.69 0.84 15.40
N MET A 141 -13.21 0.23 14.32
CA MET A 141 -13.88 -0.95 13.74
C MET A 141 -14.04 -1.92 14.90
N SER A 142 -15.28 -2.11 15.38
CA SER A 142 -15.50 -2.79 16.66
C SER A 142 -15.00 -4.24 16.59
N ASN A 143 -13.97 -4.54 17.37
CA ASN A 143 -13.42 -5.87 17.65
C ASN A 143 -14.38 -6.75 18.48
N ASP A 144 -15.65 -6.84 18.09
CA ASP A 144 -16.63 -7.70 18.74
C ASP A 144 -17.00 -8.89 17.82
N CYS A 145 -16.01 -9.74 17.54
CA CYS A 145 -16.26 -11.04 16.93
C CYS A 145 -15.34 -12.11 17.53
N SER A 146 -15.96 -13.13 18.09
CA SER A 146 -15.30 -14.35 18.54
C SER A 146 -14.76 -15.14 17.34
N GLN A 147 -13.43 -15.22 17.15
CA GLN A 147 -12.63 -16.28 16.50
C GLN A 147 -13.11 -17.00 15.19
N THR A 148 -14.22 -16.62 14.55
CA THR A 148 -14.82 -17.38 13.43
C THR A 148 -15.37 -16.51 12.31
N CYS A 149 -15.06 -15.22 12.24
CA CYS A 149 -15.44 -14.37 11.11
C CYS A 149 -14.18 -13.75 10.49
N ALA A 150 -14.03 -13.81 9.16
CA ALA A 150 -12.98 -13.02 8.52
C ALA A 150 -13.35 -11.55 8.52
N GLN A 151 -12.33 -10.73 8.69
CA GLN A 151 -12.41 -9.28 8.73
C GLN A 151 -11.37 -8.73 7.76
N TRP A 152 -11.65 -7.58 7.17
CA TRP A 152 -10.64 -6.88 6.41
C TRP A 152 -9.58 -6.34 7.37
N GLY A 153 -8.31 -6.51 6.98
CA GLY A 153 -7.16 -6.08 7.74
C GLY A 153 -6.90 -4.58 7.60
N GLU A 154 -5.64 -4.21 7.80
CA GLU A 154 -5.20 -2.82 7.80
C GLU A 154 -5.28 -2.22 6.39
N GLU A 155 -5.47 -0.90 6.36
CA GLU A 155 -5.59 -0.12 5.13
C GLU A 155 -4.20 0.12 4.51
N ASN A 156 -4.10 -0.06 3.20
CA ASN A 156 -2.96 0.40 2.42
C ASN A 156 -3.46 1.39 1.37
N SER A 157 -3.14 2.68 1.50
CA SER A 157 -3.72 3.76 0.68
C SER A 157 -2.70 4.33 -0.30
N SER A 158 -3.04 4.38 -1.58
CA SER A 158 -2.24 5.03 -2.62
C SER A 158 -2.85 6.36 -3.06
N TYR A 159 -2.04 7.41 -3.08
CA TYR A 159 -2.41 8.73 -3.57
C TYR A 159 -1.66 9.07 -4.86
N LEU A 160 -2.36 9.62 -5.85
CA LEU A 160 -1.78 10.17 -7.07
C LEU A 160 -2.41 11.55 -7.35
N TYR A 161 -1.56 12.56 -7.48
CA TYR A 161 -1.94 13.92 -7.86
C TYR A 161 -1.32 14.29 -9.21
N ARG A 162 -2.14 14.36 -10.26
CA ARG A 162 -1.71 14.67 -11.62
C ARG A 162 -2.41 15.91 -12.16
N HIS A 163 -1.64 16.93 -12.53
CA HIS A 163 -2.17 18.13 -13.19
C HIS A 163 -1.89 18.11 -14.70
N TYR A 164 -2.92 18.35 -15.50
CA TYR A 164 -2.80 18.48 -16.95
C TYR A 164 -3.04 19.94 -17.36
N ASP A 165 -1.95 20.62 -17.75
CA ASP A 165 -1.95 22.08 -17.97
C ASP A 165 -3.09 22.55 -18.89
N GLY A 166 -3.91 23.43 -18.34
CA GLY A 166 -5.08 24.04 -18.96
C GLY A 166 -6.29 23.13 -19.06
N TYR A 167 -6.26 21.89 -18.57
CA TYR A 167 -7.41 20.97 -18.56
C TYR A 167 -7.96 20.73 -17.16
N GLY A 168 -7.09 20.48 -16.17
CA GLY A 168 -7.48 20.27 -14.79
C GLY A 168 -6.67 19.17 -14.09
N TRP A 169 -7.12 18.79 -12.90
CA TRP A 169 -6.53 17.74 -12.09
C TRP A 169 -7.22 16.39 -12.27
N MET A 170 -6.42 15.34 -12.24
CA MET A 170 -6.81 13.97 -11.93
C MET A 170 -6.19 13.61 -10.58
N ASN A 171 -7.04 13.49 -9.56
CA ASN A 171 -6.63 13.03 -8.24
C ASN A 171 -7.14 11.59 -8.07
N VAL A 172 -6.28 10.71 -7.59
CA VAL A 172 -6.63 9.32 -7.33
C VAL A 172 -6.27 9.01 -5.88
N ASN A 173 -7.22 8.43 -5.15
CA ASN A 173 -6.94 7.65 -3.95
C ASN A 173 -7.33 6.19 -4.24
N THR A 174 -6.56 5.22 -3.79
CA THR A 174 -6.91 3.80 -3.93
C THR A 174 -6.49 3.03 -2.71
N ASP A 175 -7.46 2.39 -2.09
CA ASP A 175 -7.28 1.69 -0.83
C ASP A 175 -7.31 0.19 -1.07
N TYR A 176 -6.31 -0.53 -0.55
CA TYR A 176 -6.17 -1.97 -0.63
C TYR A 176 -6.23 -2.58 0.76
N PHE A 177 -6.98 -3.66 0.89
CA PHE A 177 -7.13 -4.35 2.18
C PHE A 177 -7.06 -5.85 1.96
N ALA A 178 -6.16 -6.50 2.69
CA ALA A 178 -6.12 -7.95 2.76
C ALA A 178 -7.24 -8.47 3.66
N LEU A 179 -7.79 -9.63 3.36
CA LEU A 179 -8.71 -10.32 4.26
C LEU A 179 -7.91 -11.09 5.32
N ASN A 180 -8.17 -10.81 6.59
CA ASN A 180 -7.61 -11.57 7.70
C ASN A 180 -8.36 -12.90 7.82
N GLU A 181 -7.81 -13.96 7.23
CA GLU A 181 -8.32 -15.32 7.34
C GLU A 181 -7.23 -16.41 7.37
N ASP A 182 -7.55 -17.53 8.03
CA ASP A 182 -6.69 -18.71 8.16
C ASP A 182 -6.79 -19.65 6.93
N ASN A 183 -6.63 -19.12 5.72
CA ASN A 183 -6.74 -19.90 4.47
C ASN A 183 -5.42 -20.05 3.72
N HIS A 184 -4.75 -21.19 3.86
CA HIS A 184 -3.39 -21.39 3.35
C HIS A 184 -3.28 -21.48 1.81
N GLN A 185 -4.39 -21.52 1.08
CA GLN A 185 -4.39 -21.68 -0.38
C GLN A 185 -4.60 -20.36 -1.12
N TYR A 186 -5.27 -19.40 -0.48
CA TYR A 186 -5.70 -18.18 -1.13
C TYR A 186 -5.54 -17.00 -0.19
N ASN A 187 -5.22 -15.85 -0.77
CA ASN A 187 -5.42 -14.55 -0.13
C ASN A 187 -6.50 -13.78 -0.87
N TYR A 188 -7.21 -12.93 -0.16
CA TYR A 188 -8.28 -12.13 -0.72
C TYR A 188 -7.97 -10.66 -0.45
N PHE A 189 -8.19 -9.84 -1.46
CA PHE A 189 -8.04 -8.40 -1.35
C PHE A 189 -9.31 -7.74 -1.85
N TYR A 190 -9.72 -6.66 -1.20
CA TYR A 190 -10.58 -5.70 -1.87
C TYR A 190 -9.80 -4.44 -2.22
N THR A 191 -10.23 -3.81 -3.30
CA THR A 191 -9.71 -2.53 -3.77
C THR A 191 -10.85 -1.55 -3.88
N HIS A 192 -10.71 -0.41 -3.20
CA HIS A 192 -11.60 0.73 -3.32
C HIS A 192 -10.91 1.82 -4.14
N TYR A 193 -11.43 2.10 -5.33
CA TYR A 193 -10.90 3.14 -6.19
C TYR A 193 -11.64 4.43 -5.96
N CYS A 194 -10.94 5.54 -5.77
CA CYS A 194 -11.48 6.89 -5.76
C CYS A 194 -10.77 7.72 -6.83
N ILE A 195 -11.38 7.87 -8.00
CA ILE A 195 -10.85 8.75 -9.07
C ILE A 195 -11.68 10.04 -9.12
N GLN A 196 -11.00 11.18 -9.02
CA GLN A 196 -11.61 12.50 -8.99
C GLN A 196 -11.08 13.36 -10.14
N SER A 197 -12.01 14.00 -10.86
CA SER A 197 -11.68 15.10 -11.77
C SER A 197 -11.91 16.45 -11.11
N VAL A 198 -11.01 17.39 -11.36
CA VAL A 198 -11.21 18.82 -11.04
C VAL A 198 -10.90 19.63 -12.31
N PRO A 199 -11.90 19.93 -13.16
CA PRO A 199 -11.66 20.64 -14.40
C PRO A 199 -11.24 22.10 -14.15
N ASP A 200 -10.33 22.61 -14.98
CA ASP A 200 -9.97 24.02 -15.01
C ASP A 200 -11.12 24.88 -15.57
N ASP A 201 -11.05 26.20 -15.33
CA ASP A 201 -11.98 27.17 -15.89
C ASP A 201 -12.10 27.04 -17.42
N GLY A 202 -13.34 26.82 -17.90
CA GLY A 202 -13.64 26.64 -19.32
C GLY A 202 -13.40 25.23 -19.87
N CYS A 203 -13.00 24.30 -19.01
CA CYS A 203 -12.91 22.87 -19.27
C CYS A 203 -14.11 22.14 -18.63
N SER A 204 -14.34 20.89 -19.04
CA SER A 204 -15.30 19.99 -18.40
C SER A 204 -14.82 18.55 -18.52
N THR A 205 -15.13 17.70 -17.56
CA THR A 205 -14.88 16.26 -17.64
C THR A 205 -15.94 15.60 -18.51
N ALA A 206 -15.49 14.74 -19.42
CA ALA A 206 -16.33 13.91 -20.26
C ALA A 206 -16.34 12.45 -19.77
N ASP A 207 -15.18 11.92 -19.37
CA ASP A 207 -15.10 10.54 -18.90
C ASP A 207 -14.11 10.39 -17.75
N LEU A 208 -14.42 9.46 -16.85
CA LEU A 208 -13.48 8.81 -15.95
C LEU A 208 -13.51 7.30 -16.21
N ASN A 209 -12.36 6.64 -16.16
CA ASN A 209 -12.29 5.19 -16.35
C ASN A 209 -11.26 4.60 -15.39
N VAL A 210 -11.65 3.51 -14.73
CA VAL A 210 -10.75 2.67 -13.94
C VAL A 210 -10.68 1.31 -14.61
N TYR A 211 -9.46 0.85 -14.87
CA TYR A 211 -9.20 -0.41 -15.53
C TYR A 211 -8.06 -1.15 -14.83
N THR A 212 -8.26 -2.45 -14.58
CA THR A 212 -7.18 -3.33 -14.13
C THR A 212 -7.27 -4.63 -14.90
N LYS A 213 -6.12 -5.10 -15.38
CA LYS A 213 -5.96 -6.48 -15.82
C LYS A 213 -5.04 -7.21 -14.86
N LEU A 214 -5.59 -8.22 -14.22
CA LEU A 214 -4.89 -8.99 -13.21
C LEU A 214 -4.11 -10.16 -13.84
N GLY A 215 -3.05 -10.59 -13.15
CA GLY A 215 -2.22 -11.74 -13.53
C GLY A 215 -2.98 -13.07 -13.57
N GLU A 216 -2.30 -14.14 -14.03
CA GLU A 216 -2.92 -15.46 -14.19
C GLU A 216 -3.25 -16.13 -12.85
N GLU A 217 -2.53 -15.75 -11.79
CA GLU A 217 -2.64 -16.16 -10.39
C GLU A 217 -3.79 -15.49 -9.64
N CYS A 218 -4.35 -14.43 -10.20
CA CYS A 218 -5.44 -13.65 -9.61
C CYS A 218 -6.80 -14.04 -10.21
N ARG A 219 -7.89 -13.87 -9.46
CA ARG A 219 -9.26 -14.02 -9.95
C ARG A 219 -10.14 -12.95 -9.35
N ILE A 220 -10.82 -12.16 -10.18
CA ILE A 220 -11.90 -11.30 -9.69
C ILE A 220 -13.03 -12.20 -9.19
N LEU A 221 -13.53 -11.94 -7.99
CA LEU A 221 -14.66 -12.66 -7.40
C LEU A 221 -15.94 -11.84 -7.42
N ASP A 222 -15.81 -10.55 -7.16
CA ASP A 222 -16.92 -9.61 -7.10
C ASP A 222 -16.43 -8.22 -7.49
N TYR A 223 -17.33 -7.40 -8.00
CA TYR A 223 -17.05 -6.02 -8.35
C TYR A 223 -18.33 -5.23 -8.53
N ALA A 224 -18.25 -3.92 -8.30
CA ALA A 224 -19.37 -3.03 -8.45
C ALA A 224 -18.88 -1.59 -8.71
N PRO A 225 -19.75 -0.71 -9.23
CA PRO A 225 -21.13 -0.98 -9.65
C PRO A 225 -21.21 -1.72 -11.00
N THR A 226 -22.30 -2.46 -11.23
CA THR A 226 -22.56 -3.17 -12.50
C THR A 226 -23.64 -2.50 -13.36
N THR A 227 -24.47 -1.60 -12.78
CA THR A 227 -25.45 -0.78 -13.51
C THR A 227 -25.78 0.50 -12.73
N SER A 228 -25.99 1.63 -13.42
CA SER A 228 -26.54 2.86 -12.82
C SER A 228 -27.74 3.46 -13.57
N SER A 229 -28.21 2.83 -14.66
CA SER A 229 -29.22 3.44 -15.54
C SER A 229 -30.48 3.86 -14.78
N GLY A 230 -30.74 5.17 -14.76
CA GLY A 230 -31.92 5.77 -14.12
C GLY A 230 -31.80 6.05 -12.63
N THR A 231 -30.60 5.99 -12.05
CA THR A 231 -30.36 6.27 -10.62
C THR A 231 -29.44 7.48 -10.43
N SER A 232 -29.60 8.20 -9.31
CA SER A 232 -28.70 9.31 -8.94
C SER A 232 -27.55 8.87 -8.04
N THR A 233 -27.50 7.59 -7.69
CA THR A 233 -26.53 6.98 -6.77
C THR A 233 -26.12 5.62 -7.28
N ALA A 234 -24.82 5.34 -7.33
CA ALA A 234 -24.30 4.01 -7.61
C ALA A 234 -24.00 3.31 -6.27
N GLY A 235 -24.58 2.12 -6.07
CA GLY A 235 -24.27 1.27 -4.93
C GLY A 235 -23.13 0.33 -5.25
N VAL A 236 -22.20 0.20 -4.31
CA VAL A 236 -21.13 -0.80 -4.32
C VAL A 236 -21.38 -1.72 -3.15
N ASP A 237 -21.70 -2.98 -3.44
CA ASP A 237 -21.88 -4.04 -2.46
C ASP A 237 -20.97 -5.19 -2.89
N LEU A 238 -19.92 -5.45 -2.11
CA LEU A 238 -18.93 -6.47 -2.41
C LEU A 238 -18.93 -7.52 -1.31
N GLY A 239 -18.92 -8.79 -1.71
CA GLY A 239 -18.89 -9.91 -0.77
C GLY A 239 -17.98 -11.04 -1.22
N VAL A 240 -17.30 -11.64 -0.25
CA VAL A 240 -16.62 -12.92 -0.46
C VAL A 240 -17.14 -13.96 0.52
N SER A 241 -17.37 -15.17 0.01
CA SER A 241 -17.63 -16.35 0.84
C SER A 241 -16.69 -17.48 0.44
N SER A 242 -15.83 -17.92 1.35
CA SER A 242 -14.96 -19.10 1.15
C SER A 242 -15.54 -20.30 1.91
N ASP A 243 -15.71 -21.42 1.18
CA ASP A 243 -16.06 -22.78 1.64
C ASP A 243 -17.09 -22.94 2.78
N GLY A 244 -18.02 -21.99 2.89
CA GLY A 244 -19.16 -22.04 3.81
C GLY A 244 -18.86 -21.69 5.27
N VAL A 245 -17.67 -21.19 5.59
CA VAL A 245 -17.26 -20.86 6.97
C VAL A 245 -16.99 -19.36 7.16
N ILE A 246 -16.58 -18.66 6.11
CA ILE A 246 -16.11 -17.28 6.19
C ILE A 246 -16.92 -16.41 5.22
N SER A 247 -17.48 -15.30 5.71
CA SER A 247 -18.07 -14.24 4.86
C SER A 247 -17.65 -12.86 5.34
N ALA A 248 -17.08 -12.06 4.43
CA ALA A 248 -16.79 -10.66 4.64
C ALA A 248 -17.51 -9.84 3.56
N ASN A 249 -18.20 -8.77 3.97
CA ASN A 249 -18.93 -7.88 3.08
C ASN A 249 -18.54 -6.44 3.36
N ILE A 250 -18.50 -5.63 2.33
CA ILE A 250 -18.30 -4.19 2.41
C ILE A 250 -19.26 -3.50 1.44
N SER A 251 -19.76 -2.32 1.82
CA SER A 251 -20.57 -1.53 0.91
C SER A 251 -20.45 -0.03 1.14
N TRP A 252 -20.59 0.70 0.02
CA TRP A 252 -20.63 2.16 -0.02
C TRP A 252 -21.47 2.62 -1.20
N SER A 253 -21.66 3.93 -1.34
CA SER A 253 -22.38 4.50 -2.48
C SER A 253 -21.92 5.92 -2.77
N TYR A 254 -21.94 6.30 -4.04
CA TYR A 254 -21.55 7.63 -4.49
C TYR A 254 -22.55 8.21 -5.49
N SER A 255 -22.52 9.53 -5.64
CA SER A 255 -23.46 10.26 -6.48
C SER A 255 -23.10 10.10 -7.96
N VAL A 256 -24.09 9.77 -8.79
CA VAL A 256 -23.94 9.61 -10.25
C VAL A 256 -25.06 10.33 -11.01
N SER A 257 -25.61 11.41 -10.44
CA SER A 257 -26.60 12.23 -11.14
C SER A 257 -26.00 12.77 -12.44
N ASP A 258 -26.68 12.50 -13.56
CA ASP A 258 -26.23 12.86 -14.92
C ASP A 258 -24.93 12.17 -15.37
N VAL A 259 -24.62 11.00 -14.78
CA VAL A 259 -23.49 10.14 -15.14
C VAL A 259 -23.98 8.75 -15.53
N GLU A 260 -23.56 8.26 -16.70
CA GLU A 260 -23.80 6.88 -17.12
C GLU A 260 -22.62 6.00 -16.67
N VAL A 261 -22.90 4.97 -15.86
CA VAL A 261 -21.89 4.00 -15.44
C VAL A 261 -21.96 2.78 -16.35
N ILE A 262 -20.86 2.56 -17.08
CA ILE A 262 -20.71 1.53 -18.10
C ILE A 262 -19.73 0.48 -17.59
N ASP A 263 -20.27 -0.65 -17.17
CA ASP A 263 -19.49 -1.83 -16.79
C ASP A 263 -19.07 -2.63 -18.02
N ARG A 264 -17.76 -2.87 -18.15
CA ARG A 264 -17.16 -3.72 -19.18
C ARG A 264 -16.28 -4.82 -18.58
N SER A 265 -16.40 -5.06 -17.29
CA SER A 265 -15.62 -6.07 -16.57
C SER A 265 -15.96 -7.47 -17.09
N ASN A 266 -14.98 -8.37 -17.05
CA ASN A 266 -15.10 -9.71 -17.61
C ASN A 266 -14.26 -10.71 -16.81
N PHE A 267 -14.95 -11.57 -16.06
CA PHE A 267 -14.33 -12.68 -15.31
C PHE A 267 -13.53 -13.64 -16.20
N GLY A 268 -13.94 -13.85 -17.45
CA GLY A 268 -13.27 -14.75 -18.38
C GLY A 268 -11.92 -14.25 -18.89
N THR A 269 -11.68 -12.93 -18.82
CA THR A 269 -10.40 -12.30 -19.17
C THR A 269 -9.68 -11.69 -17.96
N ASN A 270 -10.22 -11.89 -16.76
CA ASN A 270 -9.73 -11.33 -15.50
C ASN A 270 -9.55 -9.79 -15.55
N GLU A 271 -10.52 -9.14 -16.21
CA GLU A 271 -10.51 -7.71 -16.49
C GLU A 271 -11.58 -7.01 -15.64
N PHE A 272 -11.16 -6.01 -14.88
CA PHE A 272 -12.05 -5.06 -14.23
C PHE A 272 -12.02 -3.77 -15.03
N ARG A 273 -13.19 -3.26 -15.44
CA ARG A 273 -13.29 -2.03 -16.21
C ARG A 273 -14.62 -1.33 -16.01
N ILE A 274 -14.58 -0.19 -15.33
CA ILE A 274 -15.75 0.65 -15.09
C ILE A 274 -15.47 2.05 -15.66
N ASN A 275 -16.34 2.50 -16.55
CA ASN A 275 -16.30 3.84 -17.12
C ASN A 275 -17.51 4.65 -16.66
N HIS A 276 -17.25 5.91 -16.33
CA HIS A 276 -18.22 6.92 -15.96
C HIS A 276 -18.24 7.95 -17.08
N ASP A 277 -19.32 7.95 -17.87
CA ASP A 277 -19.58 8.94 -18.91
C ASP A 277 -20.37 10.11 -18.29
N LEU A 278 -19.73 11.28 -18.26
CA LEU A 278 -20.27 12.51 -17.70
C LEU A 278 -20.78 13.40 -18.82
N ASN A 279 -21.98 13.95 -18.64
CA ASN A 279 -22.46 14.99 -19.52
C ASN A 279 -21.68 16.30 -19.32
N GLU A 280 -20.77 16.57 -20.25
CA GLU A 280 -19.87 17.73 -20.26
C GLU A 280 -20.56 19.07 -20.57
N ASP A 281 -21.84 19.04 -20.94
CA ASP A 281 -22.70 20.23 -21.06
C ASP A 281 -23.50 20.53 -19.79
N SER A 282 -23.35 19.73 -18.75
CA SER A 282 -24.06 19.88 -17.49
C SER A 282 -23.12 20.24 -16.33
N ASN A 283 -23.71 20.53 -15.16
CA ASN A 283 -22.94 20.87 -13.97
C ASN A 283 -22.03 19.73 -13.50
N VAL A 284 -22.36 18.46 -13.75
CA VAL A 284 -21.50 17.35 -13.29
C VAL A 284 -20.17 17.32 -14.03
N GLY A 285 -20.16 17.66 -15.32
CA GLY A 285 -18.92 17.76 -16.09
C GLY A 285 -18.12 19.04 -15.81
N SER A 286 -18.77 20.14 -15.42
CA SER A 286 -18.09 21.42 -15.16
C SER A 286 -17.62 21.62 -13.72
N ASN A 287 -17.94 20.71 -12.80
CA ASN A 287 -17.49 20.76 -11.41
C ASN A 287 -16.64 19.54 -11.07
N THR A 288 -16.09 19.51 -9.86
CA THR A 288 -15.45 18.32 -9.32
C THR A 288 -16.41 17.14 -9.29
N PHE A 289 -15.98 16.01 -9.83
CA PHE A 289 -16.70 14.75 -9.76
C PHE A 289 -15.76 13.64 -9.28
N MET A 290 -16.27 12.72 -8.47
CA MET A 290 -15.54 11.57 -7.95
C MET A 290 -16.31 10.30 -8.24
N ALA A 291 -15.64 9.32 -8.83
CA ALA A 291 -16.14 7.99 -9.05
C ALA A 291 -15.48 7.01 -8.09
N GLU A 292 -16.28 6.15 -7.48
CA GLU A 292 -15.84 5.24 -6.41
C GLU A 292 -16.12 3.75 -6.72
N PRO A 293 -15.64 3.16 -7.83
CA PRO A 293 -15.87 1.75 -8.10
C PRO A 293 -14.96 0.85 -7.24
N GLY A 294 -15.27 -0.45 -7.16
CA GLY A 294 -14.49 -1.38 -6.34
C GLY A 294 -14.57 -2.83 -6.81
N LYS A 295 -13.62 -3.65 -6.34
CA LYS A 295 -13.54 -5.08 -6.66
C LYS A 295 -12.99 -5.89 -5.49
N ILE A 296 -13.33 -7.18 -5.48
CA ILE A 296 -12.67 -8.21 -4.67
C ILE A 296 -11.92 -9.16 -5.60
N VAL A 297 -10.68 -9.47 -5.23
CA VAL A 297 -9.82 -10.42 -5.92
C VAL A 297 -9.39 -11.54 -4.98
N ARG A 298 -9.25 -12.74 -5.53
CA ARG A 298 -8.56 -13.87 -4.93
C ARG A 298 -7.19 -14.01 -5.58
N ILE A 299 -6.18 -14.33 -4.79
CA ILE A 299 -4.82 -14.61 -5.23
C ILE A 299 -4.47 -16.04 -4.83
N ASP A 300 -4.03 -16.85 -5.79
CA ASP A 300 -3.67 -18.24 -5.57
C ASP A 300 -2.24 -18.34 -4.97
N CYS A 301 -2.14 -18.82 -3.72
CA CYS A 301 -0.87 -19.04 -3.02
C CYS A 301 -0.28 -20.40 -3.45
N SER A 302 0.36 -20.43 -4.62
CA SER A 302 1.01 -21.63 -5.18
C SER A 302 2.54 -21.52 -5.10
N ALA A 303 3.26 -22.61 -5.41
CA ALA A 303 4.74 -22.70 -5.30
C ALA A 303 5.56 -21.66 -6.08
N GLY A 304 4.93 -20.73 -6.81
CA GLY A 304 5.57 -19.56 -7.45
C GLY A 304 5.10 -18.19 -6.96
N ASN A 305 4.10 -18.13 -6.07
CA ASN A 305 3.62 -16.90 -5.41
C ASN A 305 3.32 -17.25 -3.94
N LEU A 306 4.39 -17.48 -3.17
CA LEU A 306 4.31 -17.91 -1.78
C LEU A 306 3.82 -16.80 -0.84
N SER A 307 4.09 -15.54 -1.18
CA SER A 307 3.70 -14.39 -0.35
C SER A 307 2.21 -14.05 -0.45
N GLY A 308 1.52 -14.55 -1.48
CA GLY A 308 0.12 -14.25 -1.78
C GLY A 308 -0.16 -12.74 -1.85
N SER A 309 0.83 -11.96 -2.27
CA SER A 309 0.79 -10.49 -2.35
C SER A 309 -0.08 -10.03 -3.52
N TYR A 310 -0.71 -8.87 -3.37
CA TYR A 310 -1.35 -8.19 -4.50
C TYR A 310 -0.28 -7.42 -5.28
N ILE A 311 -0.02 -7.90 -6.50
CA ILE A 311 0.86 -7.24 -7.47
C ILE A 311 0.04 -6.94 -8.72
N GLY A 312 -0.02 -5.68 -9.13
CA GLY A 312 -0.85 -5.27 -10.25
C GLY A 312 -0.51 -3.90 -10.82
N THR A 313 -1.15 -3.58 -11.94
CA THR A 313 -1.16 -2.23 -12.50
C THR A 313 -2.61 -1.77 -12.62
N ASP A 314 -2.95 -0.74 -11.84
CA ASP A 314 -4.23 -0.06 -11.95
C ASP A 314 -4.07 1.11 -12.92
N HIS A 315 -4.96 1.18 -13.90
CA HIS A 315 -4.95 2.18 -14.96
C HIS A 315 -6.10 3.17 -14.73
N TYR A 316 -5.75 4.45 -14.68
CA TYR A 316 -6.70 5.54 -14.54
C TYR A 316 -6.71 6.35 -15.83
N GLU A 317 -7.89 6.60 -16.39
CA GLU A 317 -8.04 7.47 -17.56
C GLU A 317 -9.06 8.58 -17.28
N ILE A 318 -8.77 9.76 -17.82
CA ILE A 318 -9.64 10.92 -17.77
C ILE A 318 -9.73 11.56 -19.16
N ASN A 319 -10.94 11.86 -19.61
CA ASN A 319 -11.17 12.66 -20.81
C ASN A 319 -11.73 14.02 -20.42
N PHE A 320 -11.08 15.07 -20.89
CA PHE A 320 -11.56 16.44 -20.76
C PHE A 320 -12.11 16.96 -22.09
N CYS A 321 -13.10 17.85 -21.99
CA CYS A 321 -13.72 18.57 -23.09
C CYS A 321 -13.50 20.08 -22.92
N LYS A 322 -12.99 20.73 -23.98
CA LYS A 322 -12.89 22.19 -24.08
C LYS A 322 -13.84 22.75 -25.12
N LYS A 323 -14.53 23.82 -24.76
CA LYS A 323 -15.40 24.59 -25.67
C LYS A 323 -14.58 25.68 -26.35
N VAL A 324 -14.17 25.44 -27.59
CA VAL A 324 -13.37 26.39 -28.39
C VAL A 324 -14.29 27.21 -29.30
N HIS A 325 -14.24 28.54 -29.16
CA HIS A 325 -15.02 29.43 -30.01
C HIS A 325 -14.38 29.58 -31.39
N LYS A 326 -15.14 29.26 -32.45
CA LYS A 326 -14.81 29.51 -33.84
C LYS A 326 -15.69 30.61 -34.42
N TRP A 327 -15.03 31.60 -34.99
CA TRP A 327 -15.68 32.72 -35.66
C TRP A 327 -16.48 32.24 -36.90
N PRO A 328 -17.66 32.81 -37.19
CA PRO A 328 -18.30 33.89 -36.45
C PRO A 328 -19.23 33.45 -35.30
N PHE A 329 -19.70 32.20 -35.21
CA PHE A 329 -20.68 31.80 -34.18
C PHE A 329 -20.70 30.30 -33.80
N SER A 330 -19.67 29.50 -34.16
CA SER A 330 -19.68 28.07 -33.82
C SER A 330 -18.81 27.78 -32.61
N THR A 331 -19.33 27.03 -31.64
CA THR A 331 -18.52 26.44 -30.58
C THR A 331 -18.20 25.02 -31.00
N LYS A 332 -16.92 24.66 -31.03
CA LYS A 332 -16.47 23.28 -31.26
C LYS A 332 -16.02 22.70 -29.92
N LYS A 333 -16.46 21.48 -29.62
CA LYS A 333 -15.91 20.68 -28.53
C LYS A 333 -14.61 20.01 -28.99
N GLU A 334 -13.57 20.14 -28.18
CA GLU A 334 -12.30 19.45 -28.38
C GLU A 334 -12.04 18.55 -27.18
N TYR A 335 -11.78 17.28 -27.44
CA TYR A 335 -11.56 16.28 -26.40
C TYR A 335 -10.09 15.92 -26.32
N ALA A 336 -9.58 15.76 -25.11
CA ALA A 336 -8.24 15.27 -24.84
C ALA A 336 -8.33 14.20 -23.76
N GLY A 337 -7.75 13.04 -24.04
CA GLY A 337 -7.65 11.93 -23.09
C GLY A 337 -6.26 11.85 -22.49
N PHE A 338 -6.23 11.51 -21.21
CA PHE A 338 -5.02 11.32 -20.44
C PHE A 338 -5.15 10.05 -19.60
N SER A 339 -4.01 9.45 -19.25
CA SER A 339 -3.96 8.23 -18.49
C SER A 339 -2.71 8.14 -17.63
N GLU A 340 -2.81 7.47 -16.50
CA GLU A 340 -1.67 7.11 -15.66
C GLU A 340 -1.78 5.64 -15.22
N ASP A 341 -0.62 4.99 -15.12
CA ASP A 341 -0.47 3.60 -14.70
C ASP A 341 0.14 3.56 -13.31
N LEU A 342 -0.64 3.13 -12.32
CA LEU A 342 -0.19 2.95 -10.94
C LEU A 342 0.21 1.49 -10.75
N LYS A 343 1.49 1.24 -10.52
CA LYS A 343 2.03 -0.09 -10.19
C LYS A 343 1.94 -0.30 -8.69
N VAL A 344 1.40 -1.44 -8.28
CA VAL A 344 1.07 -1.72 -6.88
C VAL A 344 1.79 -2.98 -6.43
N TYR A 345 2.41 -2.87 -5.26
CA TYR A 345 3.03 -3.94 -4.50
C TYR A 345 2.47 -3.84 -3.08
N CYS A 346 1.46 -4.65 -2.80
CA CYS A 346 0.90 -4.78 -1.46
C CYS A 346 1.25 -6.17 -0.95
N TYR A 347 2.22 -6.22 -0.05
CA TYR A 347 2.58 -7.48 0.58
C TYR A 347 1.41 -7.92 1.48
N SER A 348 1.22 -9.24 1.60
CA SER A 348 0.36 -9.78 2.64
C SER A 348 1.30 -10.29 3.70
N ASP A 349 0.96 -10.07 4.98
CA ASP A 349 1.78 -10.42 6.15
C ASP A 349 2.07 -11.93 6.28
N ARG A 350 1.70 -12.75 5.29
CA ARG A 350 2.28 -14.08 5.09
C ARG A 350 3.73 -13.99 4.63
N HIS A 351 4.58 -13.56 5.55
CA HIS A 351 5.98 -13.90 5.54
C HIS A 351 6.10 -15.35 6.00
N ASP A 352 5.99 -16.31 5.07
CA ASP A 352 6.38 -17.68 5.36
C ASP A 352 7.80 -17.68 5.92
N VAL A 353 7.95 -18.14 7.18
CA VAL A 353 9.24 -18.34 7.82
C VAL A 353 10.01 -19.38 6.99
N SER A 354 10.83 -18.89 6.08
CA SER A 354 11.57 -19.72 5.13
C SER A 354 12.93 -20.06 5.73
N ILE A 355 13.06 -21.27 6.27
CA ILE A 355 14.37 -21.81 6.68
C ILE A 355 14.94 -22.65 5.53
N TYR A 356 15.87 -22.07 4.79
CA TYR A 356 16.61 -22.79 3.76
C TYR A 356 17.59 -23.79 4.38
N LEU A 357 17.20 -25.08 4.37
CA LEU A 357 18.06 -26.17 4.80
C LEU A 357 18.24 -27.14 3.63
N ASN A 358 19.38 -27.03 2.95
CA ASN A 358 19.79 -27.90 1.84
C ASN A 358 18.67 -28.23 0.82
N GLY A 359 17.91 -27.21 0.37
CA GLY A 359 17.00 -27.33 -0.77
C GLY A 359 15.73 -28.18 -0.57
N ALA A 360 15.24 -28.35 0.67
CA ALA A 360 13.91 -28.93 0.90
C ALA A 360 13.17 -28.27 2.09
N GLU A 361 11.93 -27.86 1.84
CA GLU A 361 10.93 -27.45 2.85
C GLU A 361 10.62 -28.63 3.80
N ALA A 362 10.40 -28.35 5.09
CA ALA A 362 10.08 -29.40 6.07
C ALA A 362 9.13 -28.89 7.18
N TYR A 363 8.21 -29.77 7.63
CA TYR A 363 7.15 -29.56 8.63
C TYR A 363 7.39 -30.30 9.99
N ALA A 364 6.67 -29.85 11.04
CA ALA A 364 6.79 -30.00 12.52
C ALA A 364 6.72 -31.43 13.16
N PRO A 365 7.06 -31.69 14.49
CA PRO A 365 6.51 -31.03 15.72
C PRO A 365 7.45 -30.79 16.96
N GLY A 366 7.02 -30.01 17.97
CA GLY A 366 7.42 -30.10 19.40
C GLY A 366 7.58 -28.78 20.20
N GLY A 367 6.75 -28.53 21.24
CA GLY A 367 6.47 -27.18 21.79
C GLY A 367 6.92 -26.77 23.21
N ILE A 368 6.80 -25.46 23.43
CA ILE A 368 6.95 -24.71 24.70
C ILE A 368 5.56 -24.61 25.36
N PRO A 369 5.42 -24.75 26.70
CA PRO A 369 4.14 -24.98 27.38
C PRO A 369 3.07 -23.87 27.32
N ASP A 370 3.38 -22.66 26.85
CA ASP A 370 2.44 -21.54 26.76
C ASP A 370 2.14 -21.09 25.32
N VAL A 371 2.69 -21.80 24.32
CA VAL A 371 2.47 -21.55 22.88
C VAL A 371 1.48 -22.62 22.37
N PRO A 372 0.37 -22.25 21.70
CA PRO A 372 -0.54 -23.18 21.04
C PRO A 372 0.21 -24.30 20.27
N ALA A 373 -0.30 -25.54 20.32
CA ALA A 373 0.44 -26.70 19.81
C ALA A 373 0.73 -26.63 18.30
N ASP A 374 -0.09 -25.88 17.55
CA ASP A 374 0.04 -25.56 16.14
C ASP A 374 1.11 -24.48 15.84
N GLU A 375 1.64 -23.80 16.86
CA GLU A 375 2.67 -22.74 16.77
C GLU A 375 4.07 -23.25 17.17
N SER A 376 4.22 -24.54 17.47
CA SER A 376 5.51 -25.14 17.82
C SER A 376 6.30 -25.61 16.60
N PHE A 377 7.49 -25.02 16.38
CA PHE A 377 8.41 -25.43 15.33
C PHE A 377 9.73 -25.94 15.93
N SER A 378 10.11 -27.16 15.54
CA SER A 378 11.47 -27.65 15.71
C SER A 378 11.98 -28.31 14.43
N LYS A 379 13.26 -28.11 14.11
CA LYS A 379 13.90 -28.72 12.93
C LYS A 379 15.30 -29.21 13.27
N ARG A 380 15.56 -30.47 12.97
CA ARG A 380 16.89 -31.05 13.06
C ARG A 380 17.73 -30.60 11.87
N VAL A 381 18.87 -29.99 12.15
CA VAL A 381 19.89 -29.59 11.18
C VAL A 381 21.06 -30.54 11.29
N SER A 382 21.49 -31.10 10.16
CA SER A 382 22.63 -32.02 10.11
C SER A 382 23.97 -31.28 10.04
N ASP A 383 25.04 -31.95 10.44
CA ASP A 383 26.43 -31.50 10.26
C ASP A 383 26.69 -31.02 8.81
N GLY A 384 27.23 -29.82 8.68
CA GLY A 384 27.47 -29.15 7.40
C GLY A 384 26.27 -28.39 6.83
N GLY A 385 25.13 -28.39 7.53
CA GLY A 385 23.96 -27.58 7.21
C GLY A 385 24.19 -26.09 7.40
N TYR A 386 23.29 -25.28 6.84
CA TYR A 386 23.32 -23.83 6.93
C TYR A 386 21.98 -23.33 7.43
N VAL A 387 22.00 -22.34 8.32
CA VAL A 387 20.81 -21.68 8.85
C VAL A 387 20.88 -20.24 8.38
N GLU A 388 19.90 -19.87 7.56
CA GLU A 388 19.66 -18.49 7.18
C GLU A 388 18.28 -18.13 7.70
N VAL A 389 18.20 -16.99 8.39
CA VAL A 389 16.95 -16.49 8.95
C VAL A 389 16.56 -15.22 8.20
N GLU A 390 15.72 -15.40 7.19
CA GLU A 390 15.07 -14.31 6.46
C GLU A 390 13.82 -13.82 7.21
N ASP A 391 13.31 -12.68 6.76
CA ASP A 391 12.39 -11.76 7.46
C ASP A 391 11.25 -12.38 8.29
N TYR A 392 10.81 -11.66 9.33
CA TYR A 392 9.71 -12.07 10.19
C TYR A 392 8.47 -11.21 9.96
N GLY A 393 7.33 -11.86 9.72
CA GLY A 393 6.01 -11.22 9.76
C GLY A 393 4.91 -12.12 10.32
N TYR A 394 5.24 -13.19 11.05
CA TYR A 394 4.21 -13.99 11.72
C TYR A 394 3.78 -13.31 13.03
N LEU A 395 2.72 -12.51 12.95
CA LEU A 395 1.86 -12.16 14.07
C LEU A 395 0.73 -13.20 14.17
N LYS A 396 0.73 -14.01 15.22
CA LYS A 396 -0.39 -14.90 15.53
C LYS A 396 -0.66 -14.88 17.03
N ASN A 397 -1.91 -14.63 17.43
CA ASN A 397 -2.36 -14.64 18.83
C ASN A 397 -1.60 -13.70 19.81
N GLY A 398 -1.07 -12.56 19.33
CA GLY A 398 -0.30 -11.61 20.15
C GLY A 398 1.12 -12.08 20.48
N TYR A 399 1.66 -12.99 19.66
CA TYR A 399 3.04 -13.42 19.70
C TYR A 399 3.73 -13.09 18.37
N ILE A 400 4.98 -12.65 18.48
CA ILE A 400 5.89 -12.38 17.37
C ILE A 400 7.03 -13.40 17.44
N MET A 401 7.45 -13.93 16.30
CA MET A 401 8.62 -14.79 16.21
C MET A 401 9.89 -13.95 16.47
N ALA A 402 10.66 -14.27 17.51
CA ALA A 402 11.89 -13.56 17.87
C ALA A 402 13.16 -14.15 17.22
N GLY A 403 13.18 -15.45 16.97
CA GLY A 403 14.28 -16.15 16.30
C GLY A 403 14.32 -17.64 16.62
N PHE A 404 15.48 -18.28 16.43
CA PHE A 404 15.69 -19.69 16.74
C PHE A 404 16.73 -19.88 17.84
N SER A 405 16.64 -20.97 18.60
CA SER A 405 17.67 -21.41 19.55
C SER A 405 17.92 -22.90 19.42
N THR A 406 19.13 -23.36 19.73
CA THR A 406 19.44 -24.79 19.88
C THR A 406 18.88 -25.40 21.18
N ASN A 407 18.28 -24.57 22.04
CA ASN A 407 17.73 -24.96 23.33
C ASN A 407 16.21 -24.75 23.36
N MET A 408 15.48 -25.86 23.50
CA MET A 408 14.00 -25.88 23.58
C MET A 408 13.42 -25.05 24.72
N SER A 409 14.21 -24.74 25.76
CA SER A 409 13.78 -23.94 26.91
C SER A 409 14.31 -22.50 26.87
N ALA A 410 14.92 -22.08 25.77
CA ALA A 410 15.36 -20.69 25.64
C ALA A 410 14.16 -19.75 25.57
N VAL A 411 14.33 -18.57 26.19
CA VAL A 411 13.36 -17.45 26.13
C VAL A 411 13.90 -16.28 25.32
N THR A 412 15.11 -16.42 24.80
CA THR A 412 15.79 -15.46 23.91
C THR A 412 16.42 -16.25 22.77
N PRO A 413 16.30 -15.79 21.52
CA PRO A 413 16.87 -16.47 20.36
C PRO A 413 18.40 -16.41 20.33
N GLU A 414 19.03 -17.44 19.75
CA GLU A 414 20.45 -17.50 19.40
C GLU A 414 20.69 -17.06 17.94
N PHE A 415 19.73 -17.33 17.05
CA PHE A 415 19.73 -16.95 15.64
C PHE A 415 18.55 -16.03 15.38
N ILE A 416 18.84 -14.78 15.02
CA ILE A 416 17.88 -13.70 14.78
C ILE A 416 17.86 -13.32 13.30
N ARG A 417 16.98 -12.40 12.89
CA ARG A 417 16.91 -11.84 11.53
C ARG A 417 18.31 -11.50 10.98
N GLY A 418 18.59 -11.93 9.75
CA GLY A 418 19.89 -11.73 9.10
C GLY A 418 21.01 -12.64 9.61
N SER A 419 20.72 -13.57 10.52
CA SER A 419 21.69 -14.59 10.92
C SER A 419 21.89 -15.59 9.80
N ALA A 420 23.16 -15.82 9.47
CA ALA A 420 23.58 -16.75 8.45
C ALA A 420 24.73 -17.59 9.02
N VAL A 421 24.42 -18.79 9.52
CA VAL A 421 25.33 -19.60 10.34
C VAL A 421 25.45 -21.01 9.80
N LYS A 422 26.70 -21.46 9.64
CA LYS A 422 27.00 -22.86 9.34
C LYS A 422 26.96 -23.70 10.62
N ILE A 423 26.32 -24.85 10.52
CA ILE A 423 26.16 -25.79 11.63
C ILE A 423 27.27 -26.84 11.58
N ASP A 424 28.07 -26.90 12.64
CA ASP A 424 29.27 -27.76 12.73
C ASP A 424 28.99 -29.17 13.32
N SER A 425 27.75 -29.44 13.71
CA SER A 425 27.30 -30.76 14.18
C SER A 425 25.78 -30.84 14.19
N ASP A 426 25.22 -32.04 14.04
CA ASP A 426 23.79 -32.30 14.18
C ASP A 426 23.17 -31.62 15.42
N MET A 427 22.13 -30.81 15.23
CA MET A 427 21.42 -30.11 16.31
C MET A 427 19.94 -29.93 15.98
N ASP A 428 19.12 -29.72 17.01
CA ASP A 428 17.71 -29.35 16.86
C ASP A 428 17.59 -27.83 17.07
N LEU A 429 16.92 -27.15 16.15
CA LEU A 429 16.54 -25.74 16.28
C LEU A 429 15.10 -25.63 16.74
N TYR A 430 14.85 -24.72 17.67
CA TYR A 430 13.55 -24.43 18.26
C TYR A 430 13.21 -22.96 18.00
N MET A 431 12.00 -22.72 17.51
CA MET A 431 11.51 -21.37 17.29
C MET A 431 11.15 -20.70 18.63
N ILE A 432 11.60 -19.46 18.80
CA ILE A 432 11.36 -18.66 19.99
C ILE A 432 10.30 -17.61 19.65
N TRP A 433 9.22 -17.63 20.42
CA TRP A 433 8.15 -16.65 20.34
C TRP A 433 8.23 -15.69 21.53
N VAL A 434 7.98 -14.41 21.28
CA VAL A 434 7.81 -13.38 22.30
C VAL A 434 6.39 -12.86 22.23
N ARG A 435 5.78 -12.67 23.39
CA ARG A 435 4.47 -12.03 23.47
C ARG A 435 4.65 -10.53 23.26
N GLU A 436 3.85 -9.96 22.39
CA GLU A 436 3.78 -8.51 22.17
C GLU A 436 3.22 -7.79 23.40
#